data_AF-A0A1Y1CLL2-F1
#
_entry.id   AF-A0A1Y1CLL2-F1
#
_cell.length_a   1.000
_cell.length_b   1.000
_cell.length_c   1.000
_cell.angle_alpha   90.00
_cell.angle_beta   90.00
_cell.angle_gamma   90.00
#
_symmetry.space_group_name_H-M   'P 1'
#
loop_
_entity.id
_entity.type
_entity.pdbx_description
1 polymer ?
#
loop_
_entity_poly.entity_id
_entity_poly.type
_entity_poly.pdbx_seq_one_letter_code
_entity_poly.pdbx_strand_id
1 'polypeptide(L)'
;MKLKNAFLISIVLMAGLISSCDKNMGVNPASEQAAVANSETLASEKLAAQSASTLSSDMSLKSTNSSLETVNLGLAGEFAILSKTGITSVYKSSILGDIGTSPITGAAITLSCDEVTGSIFSVDAAGPACKITSATRLGIAVLDMQAAYTDAAGRSNPDYLNLGAGTIGGKTLTSGLYNWSSSVEIPTDITISGNSTDIFIFQVAGNLNMNSAVRVTLEGGAQAKNIFWVVAGSVTFGTTSHFEGNILGQTAINMKTGATLNGRMLAQTAVTLQMSTVVKP
;
A
#
# COMPACT_ATOMS: atom_id res chain seq x y z
N MET A 1 16.29 -3.92 49.82
CA MET A 1 16.73 -5.33 49.65
C MET A 1 16.64 -5.66 48.16
N LYS A 2 17.66 -5.29 47.38
CA LYS A 2 18.64 -6.18 46.71
C LYS A 2 18.06 -7.09 45.62
N LEU A 3 18.40 -6.72 44.36
CA LEU A 3 18.52 -7.47 43.10
C LEU A 3 18.14 -8.96 43.05
N LYS A 4 17.58 -9.36 41.90
CA LYS A 4 18.27 -10.28 40.95
C LYS A 4 17.72 -10.19 39.52
N ASN A 5 18.57 -9.76 38.59
CA ASN A 5 18.38 -10.03 37.15
C ASN A 5 18.58 -11.52 36.90
N ALA A 6 17.81 -12.11 35.97
CA ALA A 6 18.06 -13.43 35.43
C ALA A 6 18.27 -13.33 33.91
N PHE A 7 19.52 -13.49 33.48
CA PHE A 7 19.87 -13.76 32.08
C PHE A 7 19.50 -15.21 31.77
N LEU A 8 18.87 -15.48 30.63
CA LEU A 8 18.70 -16.83 30.10
C LEU A 8 19.28 -16.92 28.69
N ILE A 9 20.27 -17.78 28.55
CA ILE A 9 20.94 -18.14 27.30
C ILE A 9 20.46 -19.54 26.92
N SER A 10 19.95 -19.73 25.70
CA SER A 10 19.82 -21.03 25.04
C SER A 10 19.75 -20.77 23.52
N ILE A 11 20.85 -21.02 22.81
CA ILE A 11 21.19 -22.30 22.16
C ILE A 11 20.42 -22.44 20.84
N VAL A 12 21.16 -22.23 19.75
CA VAL A 12 20.74 -22.50 18.38
C VAL A 12 20.74 -24.01 18.14
N LEU A 13 19.66 -24.55 17.59
CA LEU A 13 19.59 -25.93 17.12
C LEU A 13 19.28 -25.95 15.63
N MET A 14 20.27 -26.30 14.82
CA MET A 14 20.15 -26.38 13.37
C MET A 14 19.69 -27.79 12.98
N ALA A 15 18.51 -27.93 12.37
CA ALA A 15 18.08 -29.18 11.75
C ALA A 15 18.46 -29.17 10.27
N GLY A 16 19.08 -30.25 9.79
CA GLY A 16 19.45 -30.41 8.38
C GLY A 16 18.68 -31.54 7.70
N LEU A 17 18.86 -31.67 6.39
CA LEU A 17 19.00 -32.91 5.60
C LEU A 17 18.56 -32.68 4.14
N ILE A 18 19.50 -32.81 3.19
CA ILE A 18 19.17 -33.36 1.87
C ILE A 18 20.35 -34.21 1.32
N SER A 19 19.98 -35.33 0.72
CA SER A 19 20.80 -36.21 -0.14
C SER A 19 21.08 -35.51 -1.50
N SER A 20 21.97 -35.93 -2.42
CA SER A 20 22.72 -37.18 -2.62
C SER A 20 23.98 -36.96 -3.51
N CYS A 21 24.68 -38.04 -3.90
CA CYS A 21 25.93 -38.12 -4.69
C CYS A 21 25.79 -37.64 -6.18
N ASP A 22 26.81 -37.54 -7.06
CA ASP A 22 28.20 -38.06 -7.07
C ASP A 22 29.08 -37.35 -8.16
N LYS A 23 30.37 -37.73 -8.26
CA LYS A 23 31.38 -37.54 -9.34
C LYS A 23 32.50 -36.48 -9.17
N ASN A 24 33.41 -36.77 -8.24
CA ASN A 24 34.84 -37.14 -8.43
C ASN A 24 35.80 -36.35 -9.39
N MET A 25 37.07 -36.27 -8.95
CA MET A 25 38.33 -35.78 -9.60
C MET A 25 38.45 -34.25 -9.77
N GLY A 26 39.42 -33.50 -9.25
CA GLY A 26 40.79 -33.76 -8.74
C GLY A 26 41.83 -33.14 -9.71
N VAL A 27 42.89 -32.38 -9.36
CA VAL A 27 43.56 -32.02 -8.08
C VAL A 27 44.21 -30.60 -8.22
N ASN A 28 44.54 -29.95 -7.08
CA ASN A 28 45.15 -28.61 -6.83
C ASN A 28 46.71 -28.64 -7.03
N PRO A 29 47.60 -27.70 -6.55
CA PRO A 29 47.52 -26.26 -6.15
C PRO A 29 48.69 -25.32 -6.61
N ALA A 30 48.56 -23.99 -6.32
CA ALA A 30 49.60 -23.01 -5.85
C ALA A 30 50.89 -22.74 -6.69
N SER A 31 51.71 -21.69 -6.52
CA SER A 31 51.74 -20.33 -5.88
C SER A 31 52.82 -19.49 -6.65
N GLU A 32 53.13 -18.20 -6.51
CA GLU A 32 53.58 -17.42 -5.32
C GLU A 32 53.97 -15.95 -5.70
N GLN A 33 54.19 -15.08 -4.70
CA GLN A 33 54.69 -13.68 -4.73
C GLN A 33 56.14 -13.47 -5.29
N ALA A 34 56.75 -12.28 -5.51
CA ALA A 34 56.38 -10.84 -5.52
C ALA A 34 57.54 -9.89 -6.04
N ALA A 35 57.19 -8.66 -6.47
CA ALA A 35 57.93 -7.34 -6.41
C ALA A 35 59.38 -7.20 -6.97
N VAL A 36 60.10 -6.04 -7.08
CA VAL A 36 59.95 -4.59 -6.75
C VAL A 36 60.83 -3.70 -7.70
N ALA A 37 60.56 -2.38 -7.86
CA ALA A 37 61.50 -1.22 -8.04
C ALA A 37 62.48 -1.11 -9.26
N ASN A 38 63.00 0.05 -9.75
CA ASN A 38 62.74 1.52 -9.58
C ASN A 38 63.50 2.36 -10.66
N SER A 39 62.99 3.56 -11.05
CA SER A 39 63.66 4.84 -11.50
C SER A 39 64.74 4.82 -12.64
N GLU A 40 64.97 5.77 -13.56
CA GLU A 40 64.77 7.24 -13.77
C GLU A 40 64.81 7.55 -15.33
N THR A 41 64.86 8.77 -15.92
CA THR A 41 64.19 10.10 -15.79
C THR A 41 64.79 11.06 -16.87
N LEU A 42 64.00 11.96 -17.54
CA LEU A 42 64.29 13.40 -17.83
C LEU A 42 63.59 14.03 -19.08
N ALA A 43 62.84 15.11 -18.81
CA ALA A 43 62.77 16.44 -19.48
C ALA A 43 62.42 16.70 -20.98
N SER A 44 61.33 17.48 -21.14
CA SER A 44 61.19 18.74 -21.95
C SER A 44 60.60 18.80 -23.39
N GLU A 45 59.58 19.67 -23.48
CA GLU A 45 59.22 20.66 -24.53
C GLU A 45 58.48 20.32 -25.86
N LYS A 46 57.31 20.98 -26.01
CA LYS A 46 56.84 21.79 -27.18
C LYS A 46 55.84 21.21 -28.22
N LEU A 47 54.60 21.72 -28.12
CA LEU A 47 53.72 22.26 -29.19
C LEU A 47 53.44 21.46 -30.50
N ALA A 48 52.22 20.92 -30.63
CA ALA A 48 51.38 20.99 -31.85
C ALA A 48 49.93 20.55 -31.54
N ALA A 49 48.95 21.04 -32.33
CA ALA A 49 47.52 20.81 -32.10
C ALA A 49 46.90 19.79 -33.08
N GLN A 50 45.58 19.59 -32.97
CA GLN A 50 44.67 18.77 -33.81
C GLN A 50 44.71 17.25 -33.51
N SER A 51 43.59 16.55 -33.23
CA SER A 51 42.17 16.91 -33.31
C SER A 51 41.37 16.26 -32.18
N ALA A 52 40.52 17.01 -31.47
CA ALA A 52 39.59 16.43 -30.50
C ALA A 52 38.30 16.00 -31.22
N SER A 53 38.08 14.69 -31.40
CA SER A 53 36.80 14.18 -31.87
C SER A 53 35.77 14.22 -30.74
N THR A 54 34.99 15.29 -30.68
CA THR A 54 33.81 15.41 -29.82
C THR A 54 32.74 14.41 -30.27
N LEU A 55 32.77 13.21 -29.69
CA LEU A 55 31.66 12.27 -29.74
C LEU A 55 30.48 12.83 -28.93
N SER A 56 29.72 13.71 -29.57
CA SER A 56 28.41 14.14 -29.08
C SER A 56 27.41 13.01 -29.25
N SER A 57 27.42 12.06 -28.30
CA SER A 57 26.31 11.15 -28.10
C SER A 57 25.12 11.94 -27.58
N ASP A 58 24.35 12.53 -28.49
CA ASP A 58 23.02 13.09 -28.21
C ASP A 58 22.07 11.94 -27.86
N MET A 59 22.18 11.47 -26.62
CA MET A 59 21.22 10.55 -26.04
C MET A 59 19.97 11.35 -25.69
N SER A 60 19.16 11.59 -26.71
CA SER A 60 17.79 12.06 -26.57
C SER A 60 17.04 11.08 -25.67
N LEU A 61 17.00 11.40 -24.36
CA LEU A 61 16.20 10.72 -23.37
C LEU A 61 14.73 11.03 -23.69
N LYS A 62 14.18 10.25 -24.62
CA LYS A 62 12.75 10.21 -24.89
C LYS A 62 12.07 9.79 -23.59
N SER A 63 11.54 10.76 -22.86
CA SER A 63 10.72 10.52 -21.67
C SER A 63 9.57 9.61 -22.07
N THR A 64 9.71 8.34 -21.74
CA THR A 64 8.60 7.40 -21.79
C THR A 64 7.71 7.76 -20.62
N ASN A 65 6.72 8.63 -20.87
CA ASN A 65 5.59 8.80 -19.96
C ASN A 65 4.91 7.43 -19.83
N SER A 66 5.34 6.66 -18.83
CA SER A 66 4.73 5.40 -18.47
C SER A 66 3.33 5.73 -17.98
N SER A 67 2.30 5.32 -18.72
CA SER A 67 0.93 5.40 -18.23
C SER A 67 0.84 4.70 -16.89
N LEU A 68 0.34 5.39 -15.86
CA LEU A 68 0.23 4.82 -14.52
C LEU A 68 -0.71 3.61 -14.54
N GLU A 69 -0.16 2.42 -14.30
CA GLU A 69 -0.96 1.20 -14.27
C GLU A 69 -1.86 1.17 -13.04
N THR A 70 -3.03 0.53 -13.17
CA THR A 70 -3.94 0.29 -12.04
C THR A 70 -3.28 -0.56 -10.93
N VAL A 71 -3.84 -0.53 -9.72
CA VAL A 71 -3.42 -1.45 -8.64
C VAL A 71 -4.28 -2.71 -8.74
N ASN A 72 -3.63 -3.87 -8.85
CA ASN A 72 -4.35 -5.14 -8.87
C ASN A 72 -4.77 -5.55 -7.45
N LEU A 73 -6.07 -5.46 -7.16
CA LEU A 73 -6.64 -5.84 -5.85
C LEU A 73 -6.84 -7.36 -5.68
N GLY A 74 -6.68 -8.16 -6.73
CA GLY A 74 -6.98 -9.59 -6.70
C GLY A 74 -8.36 -9.88 -6.11
N LEU A 75 -8.44 -10.90 -5.25
CA LEU A 75 -9.66 -11.29 -4.55
C LEU A 75 -10.11 -10.28 -3.47
N ALA A 76 -9.22 -9.39 -3.01
CA ALA A 76 -9.61 -8.27 -2.15
C ALA A 76 -10.55 -7.28 -2.88
N GLY A 77 -10.45 -7.19 -4.21
CA GLY A 77 -11.33 -6.38 -5.06
C GLY A 77 -12.80 -6.78 -5.00
N GLU A 78 -13.12 -7.98 -4.51
CA GLU A 78 -14.51 -8.42 -4.35
C GLU A 78 -15.20 -7.89 -3.10
N PHE A 79 -14.44 -7.41 -2.11
CA PHE A 79 -14.96 -6.94 -0.84
C PHE A 79 -15.20 -5.42 -0.85
N ALA A 80 -16.30 -4.99 -0.23
CA ALA A 80 -16.50 -3.60 0.19
C ALA A 80 -15.63 -3.30 1.42
N ILE A 81 -15.52 -4.26 2.35
CA ILE A 81 -14.73 -4.14 3.58
C ILE A 81 -13.96 -5.43 3.84
N LEU A 82 -12.62 -5.34 3.90
CA LEU A 82 -11.75 -6.45 4.28
C LEU A 82 -10.81 -5.99 5.40
N SER A 83 -10.71 -6.76 6.48
CA SER A 83 -9.82 -6.42 7.60
C SER A 83 -9.03 -7.61 8.14
N LYS A 84 -8.02 -7.38 8.98
CA LYS A 84 -7.27 -8.46 9.64
C LYS A 84 -7.63 -8.66 11.12
N THR A 85 -8.15 -7.63 11.79
CA THR A 85 -8.40 -7.64 13.25
C THR A 85 -9.80 -7.13 13.61
N GLY A 86 -10.80 -7.37 12.76
CA GLY A 86 -12.22 -7.13 13.04
C GLY A 86 -12.85 -5.98 12.26
N ILE A 87 -14.18 -5.93 12.29
CA ILE A 87 -15.00 -4.88 11.69
C ILE A 87 -16.09 -4.53 12.71
N THR A 88 -16.09 -3.29 13.23
CA THR A 88 -17.06 -2.82 14.21
C THR A 88 -18.02 -1.80 13.61
N SER A 89 -19.27 -1.80 14.09
CA SER A 89 -20.31 -0.83 13.70
C SER A 89 -21.07 -0.32 14.92
N VAL A 90 -21.28 0.99 14.99
CA VAL A 90 -22.41 1.56 15.74
C VAL A 90 -23.61 1.57 14.80
N TYR A 91 -24.58 0.70 15.12
CA TYR A 91 -25.79 0.47 14.33
C TYR A 91 -26.62 1.77 14.14
N LYS A 92 -27.21 2.04 12.97
CA LYS A 92 -27.26 1.22 11.74
C LYS A 92 -26.34 1.77 10.65
N SER A 93 -25.35 0.99 10.23
CA SER A 93 -24.58 1.21 9.00
C SER A 93 -25.26 0.53 7.79
N SER A 94 -24.84 0.87 6.57
CA SER A 94 -25.35 0.28 5.32
C SER A 94 -24.20 -0.03 4.35
N ILE A 95 -23.92 -1.31 4.12
CA ILE A 95 -22.83 -1.78 3.28
C ILE A 95 -23.42 -2.49 2.05
N LEU A 96 -23.05 -2.05 0.85
CA LEU A 96 -23.37 -2.72 -0.41
C LEU A 96 -22.12 -3.40 -0.95
N GLY A 97 -22.05 -4.72 -0.78
CA GLY A 97 -20.91 -5.58 -1.15
C GLY A 97 -20.50 -6.54 -0.03
N ASP A 98 -19.62 -7.49 -0.37
CA ASP A 98 -19.10 -8.48 0.59
C ASP A 98 -18.24 -7.85 1.67
N ILE A 99 -18.28 -8.41 2.89
CA ILE A 99 -17.35 -8.05 3.97
C ILE A 99 -16.63 -9.28 4.52
N GLY A 100 -15.44 -9.11 5.09
CA GLY A 100 -14.69 -10.22 5.68
C GLY A 100 -13.58 -9.80 6.63
N THR A 101 -13.21 -10.69 7.55
CA THR A 101 -12.03 -10.50 8.40
C THR A 101 -11.20 -11.78 8.51
N SER A 102 -9.86 -11.66 8.48
CA SER A 102 -8.93 -12.80 8.59
C SER A 102 -7.49 -12.33 8.90
N PRO A 103 -6.76 -12.97 9.82
CA PRO A 103 -7.00 -14.30 10.38
C PRO A 103 -7.81 -14.32 11.68
N ILE A 104 -8.29 -13.18 12.17
CA ILE A 104 -9.09 -13.12 13.41
C ILE A 104 -10.42 -13.87 13.27
N THR A 105 -10.92 -14.41 14.39
CA THR A 105 -12.24 -15.04 14.49
C THR A 105 -13.37 -14.13 13.98
N GLY A 106 -14.41 -14.71 13.39
CA GLY A 106 -15.59 -13.97 12.94
C GLY A 106 -16.35 -13.26 14.07
N ALA A 107 -16.11 -13.64 15.33
CA ALA A 107 -16.64 -12.92 16.50
C ALA A 107 -16.17 -11.44 16.58
N ALA A 108 -15.10 -11.07 15.85
CA ALA A 108 -14.64 -9.69 15.72
C ALA A 108 -15.40 -8.87 14.66
N ILE A 109 -16.42 -9.44 14.00
CA ILE A 109 -17.38 -8.72 13.16
C ILE A 109 -18.62 -8.42 14.01
N THR A 110 -18.85 -7.15 14.36
CA THR A 110 -19.99 -6.74 15.19
C THR A 110 -21.19 -6.23 14.39
N LEU A 111 -21.17 -6.38 13.06
CA LEU A 111 -22.25 -5.96 12.19
C LEU A 111 -23.44 -6.92 12.25
N SER A 112 -24.64 -6.36 12.20
CA SER A 112 -25.88 -7.11 12.02
C SER A 112 -26.08 -7.49 10.55
N CYS A 113 -26.78 -8.59 10.30
CA CYS A 113 -27.00 -9.10 8.94
C CYS A 113 -27.78 -8.13 8.03
N ASP A 114 -28.59 -7.25 8.61
CA ASP A 114 -29.38 -6.25 7.91
C ASP A 114 -28.63 -4.93 7.67
N GLU A 115 -27.37 -4.82 8.10
CA GLU A 115 -26.44 -3.76 7.71
C GLU A 115 -25.70 -4.09 6.41
N VAL A 116 -25.73 -5.34 5.94
CA VAL A 116 -24.91 -5.81 4.80
C VAL A 116 -25.79 -6.37 3.67
N THR A 117 -25.85 -5.63 2.56
CA THR A 117 -26.36 -6.13 1.28
C THR A 117 -25.21 -6.78 0.52
N GLY A 118 -24.92 -8.03 0.87
CA GLY A 118 -23.76 -8.80 0.41
C GLY A 118 -23.56 -10.03 1.29
N SER A 119 -22.42 -10.70 1.19
CA SER A 119 -22.08 -11.82 2.08
C SER A 119 -21.06 -11.41 3.16
N ILE A 120 -21.30 -11.85 4.40
CA ILE A 120 -20.36 -11.70 5.52
C ILE A 120 -19.49 -12.96 5.59
N PHE A 121 -18.18 -12.83 5.46
CA PHE A 121 -17.25 -13.95 5.52
C PHE A 121 -16.47 -14.02 6.84
N SER A 122 -16.39 -15.22 7.40
CA SER A 122 -15.59 -15.55 8.59
C SER A 122 -14.60 -16.67 8.29
N VAL A 123 -13.49 -16.70 9.01
CA VAL A 123 -12.53 -17.83 9.00
C VAL A 123 -13.05 -19.06 9.75
N ASP A 124 -14.04 -18.92 10.63
CA ASP A 124 -14.43 -19.95 11.59
C ASP A 124 -15.95 -20.08 11.79
N ALA A 125 -16.34 -20.81 12.84
CA ALA A 125 -17.74 -21.03 13.22
C ALA A 125 -18.43 -19.76 13.76
N ALA A 126 -17.68 -18.76 14.23
CA ALA A 126 -18.21 -17.57 14.89
C ALA A 126 -18.51 -16.42 13.91
N GLY A 127 -19.23 -15.41 14.43
CA GLY A 127 -19.67 -14.22 13.71
C GLY A 127 -21.19 -14.09 13.62
N PRO A 128 -21.70 -13.12 12.84
CA PRO A 128 -23.14 -12.87 12.67
C PRO A 128 -23.89 -14.09 12.09
N ALA A 129 -25.19 -14.25 12.39
CA ALA A 129 -25.93 -15.47 12.05
C ALA A 129 -25.96 -15.84 10.55
N CYS A 130 -25.85 -14.84 9.66
CA CYS A 130 -25.79 -14.99 8.20
C CYS A 130 -24.38 -15.25 7.63
N LYS A 131 -23.34 -15.35 8.47
CA LYS A 131 -21.95 -15.46 8.00
C LYS A 131 -21.68 -16.78 7.27
N ILE A 132 -20.86 -16.68 6.23
CA ILE A 132 -20.32 -17.80 5.46
C ILE A 132 -18.91 -18.09 5.96
N THR A 133 -18.63 -19.33 6.38
CA THR A 133 -17.26 -19.74 6.70
C THR A 133 -16.47 -20.00 5.42
N SER A 134 -15.40 -19.23 5.18
CA SER A 134 -14.55 -19.40 4.00
C SER A 134 -13.11 -18.95 4.26
N ALA A 135 -12.42 -19.67 5.16
CA ALA A 135 -11.04 -19.38 5.55
C ALA A 135 -10.08 -19.26 4.35
N THR A 136 -10.19 -20.16 3.36
CA THR A 136 -9.34 -20.12 2.16
C THR A 136 -9.58 -18.86 1.31
N ARG A 137 -10.84 -18.48 1.06
CA ARG A 137 -11.19 -17.26 0.30
C ARG A 137 -10.63 -16.02 1.00
N LEU A 138 -10.82 -15.93 2.32
CA LEU A 138 -10.33 -14.84 3.13
C LEU A 138 -8.81 -14.78 3.23
N GLY A 139 -8.14 -15.93 3.33
CA GLY A 139 -6.67 -16.02 3.35
C GLY A 139 -6.07 -15.46 2.06
N ILE A 140 -6.61 -15.85 0.91
CA ILE A 140 -6.20 -15.32 -0.40
C ILE A 140 -6.50 -13.83 -0.49
N ALA A 141 -7.72 -13.38 -0.16
CA ALA A 141 -8.08 -11.96 -0.22
C ALA A 141 -7.20 -11.07 0.67
N VAL A 142 -6.83 -11.54 1.87
CA VAL A 142 -5.94 -10.79 2.77
C VAL A 142 -4.49 -10.77 2.28
N LEU A 143 -4.04 -11.80 1.55
CA LEU A 143 -2.74 -11.77 0.87
C LEU A 143 -2.76 -10.82 -0.34
N ASP A 144 -3.81 -10.86 -1.16
CA ASP A 144 -3.98 -9.95 -2.31
C ASP A 144 -4.07 -8.49 -1.86
N MET A 145 -4.73 -8.20 -0.73
CA MET A 145 -4.72 -6.87 -0.11
C MET A 145 -3.31 -6.42 0.30
N GLN A 146 -2.48 -7.32 0.84
CA GLN A 146 -1.09 -7.00 1.21
C GLN A 146 -0.21 -6.82 -0.02
N ALA A 147 -0.44 -7.60 -1.08
CA ALA A 147 0.23 -7.42 -2.37
C ALA A 147 -0.14 -6.08 -3.01
N ALA A 148 -1.43 -5.74 -3.07
CA ALA A 148 -1.93 -4.46 -3.57
C ALA A 148 -1.41 -3.26 -2.77
N TYR A 149 -1.34 -3.36 -1.44
CA TYR A 149 -0.71 -2.33 -0.60
C TYR A 149 0.77 -2.17 -0.96
N THR A 150 1.52 -3.28 -1.09
CA THR A 150 2.95 -3.27 -1.38
C THR A 150 3.26 -2.72 -2.77
N ASP A 151 2.45 -3.09 -3.77
CA ASP A 151 2.48 -2.56 -5.13
C ASP A 151 2.22 -1.05 -5.14
N ALA A 152 1.09 -0.59 -4.59
CA ALA A 152 0.72 0.81 -4.55
C ALA A 152 1.72 1.68 -3.77
N ALA A 153 2.25 1.20 -2.64
CA ALA A 153 3.28 1.89 -1.86
C ALA A 153 4.67 1.84 -2.52
N GLY A 154 4.93 0.84 -3.37
CA GLY A 154 6.19 0.64 -4.09
C GLY A 154 6.30 1.41 -5.40
N ARG A 155 5.21 2.02 -5.90
CA ARG A 155 5.27 2.90 -7.09
C ARG A 155 6.27 4.04 -6.86
N SER A 156 7.05 4.36 -7.89
CA SER A 156 8.15 5.33 -7.82
C SER A 156 8.01 6.39 -8.92
N ASN A 157 8.80 7.47 -8.82
CA ASN A 157 8.73 8.65 -9.69
C ASN A 157 7.34 9.34 -9.64
N PRO A 158 6.93 9.86 -8.47
CA PRO A 158 5.64 10.54 -8.34
C PRO A 158 5.59 11.83 -9.17
N ASP A 159 4.47 12.05 -9.86
CA ASP A 159 4.15 13.29 -10.57
C ASP A 159 4.03 14.48 -9.59
N TYR A 160 3.59 14.20 -8.37
CA TYR A 160 3.41 15.20 -7.31
C TYR A 160 4.02 14.74 -5.99
N LEU A 161 4.97 15.53 -5.46
CA LEU A 161 5.60 15.30 -4.17
C LEU A 161 5.15 16.34 -3.14
N ASN A 162 4.67 15.88 -1.99
CA ASN A 162 4.27 16.70 -0.83
C ASN A 162 3.29 17.85 -1.16
N LEU A 163 2.36 17.63 -2.10
CA LEU A 163 1.41 18.64 -2.56
C LEU A 163 0.65 19.29 -1.39
N GLY A 164 0.65 20.62 -1.33
CA GLY A 164 0.01 21.38 -0.26
C GLY A 164 0.63 21.18 1.14
N ALA A 165 1.87 20.66 1.22
CA ALA A 165 2.51 20.27 2.47
C ALA A 165 1.64 19.31 3.33
N GLY A 166 0.91 18.41 2.65
CA GLY A 166 -0.04 17.48 3.27
C GLY A 166 -1.46 18.03 3.46
N THR A 167 -1.70 19.34 3.33
CA THR A 167 -3.06 19.90 3.40
C THR A 167 -3.62 20.14 2.00
N ILE A 168 -4.63 19.36 1.60
CA ILE A 168 -5.09 19.31 0.20
C ILE A 168 -6.48 19.89 -0.07
N GLY A 169 -7.14 20.47 0.93
CA GLY A 169 -8.47 21.09 0.77
C GLY A 169 -8.51 22.17 -0.32
N GLY A 170 -9.60 22.20 -1.08
CA GLY A 170 -9.84 23.14 -2.17
C GLY A 170 -9.04 22.85 -3.45
N LYS A 171 -8.38 21.69 -3.55
CA LYS A 171 -7.60 21.31 -4.74
C LYS A 171 -8.41 20.43 -5.69
N THR A 172 -8.14 20.60 -6.98
CA THR A 172 -8.44 19.61 -8.01
C THR A 172 -7.20 18.75 -8.22
N LEU A 173 -7.36 17.43 -8.12
CA LEU A 173 -6.33 16.42 -8.31
C LEU A 173 -6.55 15.76 -9.68
N THR A 174 -5.52 15.79 -10.52
CA THR A 174 -5.53 15.16 -11.86
C THR A 174 -4.94 13.75 -11.79
N SER A 175 -5.04 13.01 -12.89
CA SER A 175 -4.48 11.66 -12.97
C SER A 175 -2.97 11.64 -12.72
N GLY A 176 -2.49 10.59 -12.04
CA GLY A 176 -1.08 10.47 -11.68
C GLY A 176 -0.79 9.86 -10.30
N LEU A 177 0.50 9.78 -10.00
CA LEU A 177 1.08 9.28 -8.76
C LEU A 177 1.44 10.44 -7.85
N TYR A 178 0.81 10.48 -6.68
CA TYR A 178 1.07 11.45 -5.63
C TYR A 178 1.79 10.77 -4.46
N ASN A 179 2.78 11.44 -3.89
CA ASN A 179 3.48 10.98 -2.69
C ASN A 179 3.54 12.07 -1.62
N TRP A 180 3.19 11.71 -0.39
CA TRP A 180 3.46 12.51 0.80
C TRP A 180 4.31 11.70 1.79
N SER A 181 5.45 12.27 2.17
CA SER A 181 6.28 11.76 3.28
C SER A 181 5.72 12.13 4.67
N SER A 182 4.50 12.68 4.72
CA SER A 182 3.79 13.13 5.91
C SER A 182 2.39 12.51 5.99
N SER A 183 1.63 12.88 7.02
CA SER A 183 0.17 12.74 6.99
C SER A 183 -0.46 13.66 5.93
N VAL A 184 -1.67 13.33 5.50
CA VAL A 184 -2.53 14.14 4.63
C VAL A 184 -3.81 14.52 5.36
N GLU A 185 -4.21 15.79 5.21
CA GLU A 185 -5.42 16.39 5.79
C GLU A 185 -6.28 16.97 4.66
N ILE A 186 -7.58 16.65 4.69
CA ILE A 186 -8.59 17.13 3.75
C ILE A 186 -9.59 18.00 4.55
N PRO A 187 -9.25 19.28 4.83
CA PRO A 187 -10.03 20.11 5.73
C PRO A 187 -11.29 20.74 5.09
N THR A 188 -11.33 20.77 3.75
CA THR A 188 -12.41 21.29 2.89
C THR A 188 -12.49 20.44 1.64
N ASP A 189 -13.58 20.55 0.88
CA ASP A 189 -13.86 19.75 -0.33
C ASP A 189 -12.69 19.73 -1.32
N ILE A 190 -12.56 18.59 -2.01
CA ILE A 190 -11.59 18.38 -3.09
C ILE A 190 -12.28 17.74 -4.29
N THR A 191 -11.71 17.98 -5.47
CA THR A 191 -12.15 17.33 -6.72
C THR A 191 -11.06 16.38 -7.19
N ILE A 192 -11.44 15.19 -7.67
CA ILE A 192 -10.58 14.29 -8.44
C ILE A 192 -11.13 14.30 -9.87
N SER A 193 -10.34 14.81 -10.81
CA SER A 193 -10.77 15.11 -12.17
C SER A 193 -9.90 14.38 -13.20
N GLY A 194 -10.56 13.66 -14.10
CA GLY A 194 -9.90 12.90 -15.17
C GLY A 194 -10.92 12.06 -15.94
N ASN A 195 -10.46 11.31 -16.92
CA ASN A 195 -11.32 10.46 -17.75
C ASN A 195 -11.67 9.15 -17.04
N SER A 196 -12.62 8.39 -17.61
CA SER A 196 -13.06 7.10 -17.05
C SER A 196 -11.99 6.01 -17.03
N THR A 197 -10.90 6.16 -17.79
CA THR A 197 -9.74 5.25 -17.81
C THR A 197 -8.59 5.68 -16.92
N ASP A 198 -8.64 6.90 -16.38
CA ASP A 198 -7.49 7.49 -15.69
C ASP A 198 -7.29 6.88 -14.31
N ILE A 199 -6.03 6.73 -13.90
CA ILE A 199 -5.60 6.12 -12.64
C ILE A 199 -5.05 7.20 -11.71
N PHE A 200 -5.37 7.06 -10.42
CA PHE A 200 -4.92 7.96 -9.35
C PHE A 200 -4.37 7.13 -8.20
N ILE A 201 -3.11 7.33 -7.83
CA ILE A 201 -2.49 6.64 -6.69
C ILE A 201 -1.95 7.69 -5.70
N PHE A 202 -2.47 7.66 -4.49
CA PHE A 202 -2.15 8.60 -3.41
C PHE A 202 -1.39 7.86 -2.30
N GLN A 203 -0.07 8.00 -2.29
CA GLN A 203 0.82 7.40 -1.28
C GLN A 203 0.97 8.33 -0.07
N VAL A 204 0.56 7.87 1.11
CA VAL A 204 0.58 8.66 2.35
C VAL A 204 1.39 7.92 3.43
N ALA A 205 2.57 8.45 3.77
CA ALA A 205 3.45 7.85 4.78
C ALA A 205 2.95 8.07 6.23
N GLY A 206 2.09 9.05 6.46
CA GLY A 206 1.41 9.28 7.74
C GLY A 206 -0.05 8.83 7.75
N ASN A 207 -0.88 9.52 8.53
CA ASN A 207 -2.33 9.31 8.56
C ASN A 207 -3.02 10.00 7.38
N LEU A 208 -4.23 9.55 7.02
CA LEU A 208 -5.14 10.27 6.13
C LEU A 208 -6.38 10.70 6.92
N ASN A 209 -6.57 12.00 7.06
CA ASN A 209 -7.71 12.59 7.75
C ASN A 209 -8.56 13.39 6.76
N MET A 210 -9.88 13.30 6.92
CA MET A 210 -10.83 14.20 6.27
C MET A 210 -11.78 14.77 7.32
N ASN A 211 -12.00 16.09 7.27
CA ASN A 211 -12.88 16.78 8.20
C ASN A 211 -14.35 16.38 8.04
N SER A 212 -15.16 16.70 9.05
CA SER A 212 -16.62 16.52 8.99
C SER A 212 -17.25 17.34 7.87
N ALA A 213 -18.31 16.80 7.26
CA ALA A 213 -19.08 17.36 6.13
C ALA A 213 -18.30 17.60 4.82
N VAL A 214 -16.99 17.35 4.79
CA VAL A 214 -16.14 17.46 3.58
C VAL A 214 -16.51 16.39 2.55
N ARG A 215 -16.44 16.77 1.26
CA ARG A 215 -16.72 15.89 0.12
C ARG A 215 -15.52 15.78 -0.82
N VAL A 216 -15.23 14.54 -1.24
CA VAL A 216 -14.48 14.27 -2.46
C VAL A 216 -15.48 14.21 -3.63
N THR A 217 -15.24 14.96 -4.69
CA THR A 217 -16.10 15.00 -5.89
C THR A 217 -15.35 14.42 -7.09
N LEU A 218 -16.00 13.56 -7.88
CA LEU A 218 -15.43 13.04 -9.13
C LEU A 218 -15.92 13.87 -10.33
N GLU A 219 -14.98 14.31 -11.18
CA GLU A 219 -15.24 15.09 -12.38
C GLU A 219 -14.55 14.48 -13.63
N GLY A 220 -14.94 14.94 -14.82
CA GLY A 220 -14.38 14.47 -16.11
C GLY A 220 -14.77 13.05 -16.53
N GLY A 221 -15.42 12.30 -15.63
CA GLY A 221 -15.72 10.87 -15.80
C GLY A 221 -14.83 9.95 -14.96
N ALA A 222 -13.99 10.50 -14.07
CA ALA A 222 -13.19 9.73 -13.12
C ALA A 222 -14.05 8.74 -12.33
N GLN A 223 -13.52 7.54 -12.06
CA GLN A 223 -14.24 6.46 -11.39
C GLN A 223 -13.54 6.04 -10.11
N ALA A 224 -14.29 5.90 -9.01
CA ALA A 224 -13.81 5.43 -7.70
C ALA A 224 -12.95 4.15 -7.79
N LYS A 225 -13.32 3.21 -8.64
CA LYS A 225 -12.60 1.94 -8.83
C LYS A 225 -11.15 2.11 -9.34
N ASN A 226 -10.81 3.24 -9.96
CA ASN A 226 -9.47 3.57 -10.46
C ASN A 226 -8.64 4.44 -9.49
N ILE A 227 -9.22 4.80 -8.34
CA ILE A 227 -8.62 5.67 -7.34
C ILE A 227 -8.10 4.81 -6.19
N PHE A 228 -6.85 4.98 -5.81
CA PHE A 228 -6.19 4.17 -4.78
C PHE A 228 -5.48 5.06 -3.76
N TRP A 229 -5.92 4.99 -2.50
CA TRP A 229 -5.29 5.65 -1.36
C TRP A 229 -4.52 4.61 -0.56
N VAL A 230 -3.19 4.67 -0.59
CA VAL A 230 -2.32 3.74 0.14
C VAL A 230 -1.68 4.46 1.32
N VAL A 231 -2.09 4.06 2.53
CA VAL A 231 -1.87 4.85 3.76
C VAL A 231 -1.16 4.00 4.81
N ALA A 232 0.03 4.42 5.24
CA ALA A 232 0.83 3.71 6.24
C ALA A 232 0.36 3.97 7.68
N GLY A 233 -0.22 5.14 7.94
CA GLY A 233 -0.89 5.47 9.20
C GLY A 233 -2.32 4.94 9.28
N SER A 234 -3.14 5.62 10.07
CA SER A 234 -4.58 5.39 10.15
C SER A 234 -5.35 6.29 9.19
N VAL A 235 -6.56 5.88 8.84
CA VAL A 235 -7.49 6.66 8.02
C VAL A 235 -8.69 7.05 8.87
N THR A 236 -9.07 8.32 8.85
CA THR A 236 -10.22 8.84 9.61
C THR A 236 -11.08 9.77 8.75
N PHE A 237 -12.32 9.37 8.51
CA PHE A 237 -13.32 10.18 7.81
C PHE A 237 -14.29 10.82 8.82
N GLY A 238 -14.40 12.15 8.77
CA GLY A 238 -15.23 12.96 9.64
C GLY A 238 -16.73 12.66 9.54
N THR A 239 -17.51 13.12 10.51
CA THR A 239 -18.97 12.92 10.49
C THR A 239 -19.58 13.53 9.24
N THR A 240 -20.58 12.87 8.65
CA THR A 240 -21.31 13.31 7.43
C THR A 240 -20.43 13.63 6.22
N SER A 241 -19.16 13.19 6.21
CA SER A 241 -18.25 13.36 5.08
C SER A 241 -18.55 12.38 3.94
N HIS A 242 -18.02 12.65 2.75
CA HIS A 242 -18.17 11.80 1.57
C HIS A 242 -16.82 11.56 0.89
N PHE A 243 -16.47 10.29 0.69
CA PHE A 243 -15.19 9.88 0.14
C PHE A 243 -15.34 8.95 -1.06
N GLU A 244 -14.35 9.00 -1.96
CA GLU A 244 -14.33 8.30 -3.23
C GLU A 244 -12.98 7.57 -3.40
N GLY A 245 -13.03 6.27 -3.68
CA GLY A 245 -11.85 5.45 -4.01
C GLY A 245 -11.61 4.23 -3.12
N ASN A 246 -10.62 3.41 -3.52
CA ASN A 246 -10.18 2.24 -2.75
C ASN A 246 -9.12 2.66 -1.71
N ILE A 247 -9.32 2.30 -0.44
CA ILE A 247 -8.37 2.56 0.64
C ILE A 247 -7.62 1.28 0.99
N LEU A 248 -6.29 1.31 0.81
CA LEU A 248 -5.33 0.28 1.22
C LEU A 248 -4.61 0.79 2.49
N GLY A 249 -5.17 0.51 3.66
CA GLY A 249 -4.64 0.95 4.95
C GLY A 249 -3.70 -0.08 5.58
N GLN A 250 -2.50 0.34 6.00
CA GLN A 250 -1.61 -0.48 6.82
C GLN A 250 -2.11 -0.61 8.28
N THR A 251 -2.93 0.34 8.74
CA THR A 251 -3.58 0.26 10.05
C THR A 251 -5.10 0.41 9.92
N ALA A 252 -5.75 1.13 10.84
CA ALA A 252 -7.19 1.17 10.96
C ALA A 252 -7.83 2.19 10.00
N ILE A 253 -9.00 1.84 9.47
CA ILE A 253 -9.84 2.75 8.66
C ILE A 253 -11.13 3.03 9.44
N ASN A 254 -11.41 4.31 9.71
CA ASN A 254 -12.44 4.74 10.66
C ASN A 254 -13.43 5.70 10.00
N MET A 255 -14.72 5.36 10.02
CA MET A 255 -15.81 6.21 9.56
C MET A 255 -16.64 6.68 10.76
N LYS A 256 -16.73 8.00 10.94
CA LYS A 256 -17.57 8.62 11.97
C LYS A 256 -19.02 8.78 11.51
N THR A 257 -19.93 9.09 12.45
CA THR A 257 -21.38 9.21 12.25
C THR A 257 -21.80 9.78 10.88
N GLY A 258 -22.50 8.98 10.09
CA GLY A 258 -23.09 9.41 8.82
C GLY A 258 -22.10 9.63 7.67
N ALA A 259 -20.82 9.28 7.82
CA ALA A 259 -19.87 9.31 6.72
C ALA A 259 -20.26 8.31 5.62
N THR A 260 -19.93 8.63 4.38
CA THR A 260 -20.24 7.83 3.20
C THR A 260 -19.00 7.57 2.36
N LEU A 261 -18.88 6.37 1.80
CA LEU A 261 -17.78 5.94 0.95
C LEU A 261 -18.33 5.22 -0.29
N ASN A 262 -17.95 5.68 -1.47
CA ASN A 262 -18.02 4.91 -2.71
C ASN A 262 -16.60 4.39 -3.00
N GLY A 263 -16.37 3.11 -2.72
CA GLY A 263 -15.01 2.63 -2.53
C GLY A 263 -14.88 1.27 -1.84
N ARG A 264 -13.66 0.99 -1.36
CA ARG A 264 -13.32 -0.23 -0.62
C ARG A 264 -12.51 0.13 0.62
N MET A 265 -12.78 -0.51 1.75
CA MET A 265 -12.02 -0.37 3.00
C MET A 265 -11.17 -1.62 3.22
N LEU A 266 -9.92 -1.60 2.78
CA LEU A 266 -9.00 -2.73 2.84
C LEU A 266 -7.93 -2.44 3.93
N ALA A 267 -8.18 -2.90 5.15
CA ALA A 267 -7.38 -2.56 6.34
C ALA A 267 -6.51 -3.73 6.83
N GLN A 268 -5.22 -3.50 7.01
CA GLN A 268 -4.33 -4.49 7.64
C GLN A 268 -4.48 -4.59 9.17
N THR A 269 -5.31 -3.75 9.80
CA THR A 269 -5.83 -4.00 11.15
C THR A 269 -7.36 -4.04 11.18
N ALA A 270 -8.03 -3.04 11.75
CA ALA A 270 -9.47 -3.02 11.98
C ALA A 270 -10.19 -1.98 11.11
N VAL A 271 -11.47 -2.21 10.87
CA VAL A 271 -12.38 -1.19 10.32
C VAL A 271 -13.40 -0.82 11.38
N THR A 272 -13.67 0.48 11.55
CA THR A 272 -14.69 0.98 12.48
C THR A 272 -15.69 1.86 11.73
N LEU A 273 -16.99 1.63 11.97
CA LEU A 273 -18.10 2.34 11.34
C LEU A 273 -19.02 2.94 12.40
N GLN A 274 -19.64 4.07 12.07
CA GLN A 274 -20.65 4.72 12.91
C GLN A 274 -21.78 5.21 12.02
N MET A 275 -22.91 4.50 11.99
CA MET A 275 -24.06 4.81 11.13
C MET A 275 -23.64 5.21 9.70
N SER A 276 -22.70 4.46 9.13
CA SER A 276 -21.95 4.85 7.92
C SER A 276 -22.43 4.08 6.70
N THR A 277 -22.27 4.66 5.50
CA THR A 277 -22.62 3.99 4.25
C THR A 277 -21.38 3.65 3.44
N VAL A 278 -21.24 2.39 3.00
CA VAL A 278 -20.14 1.93 2.14
C VAL A 278 -20.71 1.23 0.91
N VAL A 279 -20.31 1.67 -0.29
CA VAL A 279 -20.75 1.11 -1.56
C VAL A 279 -19.52 0.64 -2.34
N LYS A 280 -19.46 -0.65 -2.71
CA LYS A 280 -18.41 -1.17 -3.59
C LYS A 280 -18.59 -0.60 -5.01
N PRO A 281 -17.54 -0.01 -5.64
CA PRO A 281 -17.59 0.52 -7.01
C PRO A 281 -17.15 -0.49 -8.06
#